data_AF-A0A966HPD1-F1
#
_entry.id   AF-A0A966HPD1-F1
#
_cell.length_a   1.000
_cell.length_b   1.000
_cell.length_c   1.000
_cell.angle_alpha   90.00
_cell.angle_beta   90.00
_cell.angle_gamma   90.00
#
_symmetry.space_group_name_H-M   'P 1'
#
loop_
_entity.id
_entity.type
_entity.pdbx_description
1 polymer ?
#
loop_
_entity_poly.entity_id
_entity_poly.type
_entity_poly.pdbx_seq_one_letter_code
_entity_poly.pdbx_strand_id
1 'polypeptide(L)' 'MKKKILVTKNLLKETEERVQKLFDAKLNKQEKPYTTEDIVELSKDCDGILCFGTNKIDGAAIAKLSDKVKIIAN' A
#
# COMPACT_ATOMS: atom_id res chain seq x y z
N MET A 1 8.45 15.71 6.62
CA MET A 1 7.88 14.41 7.05
C MET A 1 7.99 13.42 5.90
N LYS A 2 8.25 12.15 6.18
CA LYS A 2 8.24 11.09 5.16
C LYS A 2 6.81 10.86 4.65
N LYS A 3 6.67 10.52 3.36
CA LYS A 3 5.38 10.12 2.79
C LYS A 3 4.97 8.75 3.32
N LYS A 4 3.68 8.58 3.62
CA LYS A 4 3.11 7.33 4.11
C LYS A 4 2.74 6.41 2.96
N ILE A 5 3.11 5.14 3.03
CA ILE A 5 2.70 4.16 2.00
C ILE A 5 2.16 2.87 2.61
N LEU A 6 1.16 2.29 1.93
CA LEU A 6 0.72 0.92 2.19
C LEU A 6 1.52 -0.04 1.30
N VAL A 7 2.09 -1.10 1.89
CA VAL A 7 2.73 -2.19 1.15
C VAL A 7 1.91 -3.46 1.36
N THR A 8 1.31 -3.99 0.30
CA THR A 8 0.35 -5.10 0.41
C THR A 8 0.98 -6.48 0.55
N LYS A 9 2.31 -6.60 0.42
CA LYS A 9 3.05 -7.86 0.52
C LYS A 9 4.12 -7.80 1.60
N ASN A 10 4.51 -8.97 2.11
CA ASN A 10 5.72 -9.11 2.91
C ASN A 10 6.95 -8.98 2.01
N LEU A 11 7.85 -8.06 2.35
CA LEU A 11 9.04 -7.77 1.54
C LEU A 11 10.24 -8.55 2.06
N LEU A 12 11.20 -8.81 1.17
CA LEU A 12 12.54 -9.24 1.59
C LEU A 12 13.17 -8.13 2.44
N LYS A 13 13.96 -8.53 3.43
CA LYS A 13 14.55 -7.64 4.45
C LYS A 13 15.21 -6.40 3.85
N GLU A 14 16.07 -6.56 2.84
CA GLU A 14 16.76 -5.43 2.19
C GLU A 14 15.79 -4.43 1.54
N THR A 15 14.74 -4.93 0.88
CA THR A 15 13.74 -4.08 0.23
C THR A 15 12.90 -3.34 1.25
N GLU A 16 12.55 -4.02 2.34
CA GLU A 16 11.83 -3.40 3.45
C GLU A 16 12.64 -2.29 4.11
N GLU A 17 13.90 -2.55 4.44
CA GLU A 17 14.79 -1.56 5.04
C GLU A 17 14.91 -0.33 4.14
N ARG A 18 15.04 -0.53 2.82
CA ARG A 18 15.04 0.56 1.85
C ARG A 18 13.72 1.33 1.86
N VAL A 19 12.59 0.63 1.87
CA VAL A 19 11.26 1.25 1.91
C VAL A 19 11.06 2.08 3.18
N GLN A 20 11.39 1.55 4.36
CA GLN A 20 11.27 2.26 5.65
C GLN A 20 12.26 3.44 5.76
N LYS A 21 13.42 3.35 5.10
CA LYS A 21 14.36 4.47 5.01
C LYS A 21 13.77 5.65 4.23
N LEU A 22 13.03 5.38 3.15
CA LEU A 22 12.46 6.40 2.26
C LEU A 22 11.07 6.88 2.70
N PHE A 23 10.25 6.00 3.25
CA PHE A 23 8.82 6.21 3.51
C PHE A 23 8.43 5.81 4.94
N ASP A 24 7.31 6.33 5.41
CA ASP A 24 6.61 5.82 6.58
C ASP A 24 5.69 4.66 6.11
N ALA A 25 6.18 3.43 6.22
CA ALA A 25 5.58 2.29 5.53
C ALA A 25 4.72 1.42 6.46
N LYS A 26 3.46 1.20 6.05
CA LYS A 26 2.55 0.23 6.64
C LYS A 26 2.72 -1.11 5.91
N LEU A 27 3.37 -2.07 6.58
CA LEU A 27 3.82 -3.33 5.98
C LEU A 27 2.87 -4.49 6.27
N ASN A 28 2.60 -5.31 5.26
CA ASN A 28 1.89 -6.58 5.43
C ASN A 28 2.83 -7.72 5.84
N LYS A 29 3.38 -7.66 7.05
CA LYS A 29 4.34 -8.63 7.59
C LYS A 29 3.80 -10.06 7.69
N GLN A 30 2.50 -10.20 7.87
CA GLN A 30 1.82 -11.49 8.02
C GLN A 30 1.40 -12.09 6.67
N GLU A 31 1.71 -11.41 5.57
CA GLU A 31 1.35 -11.82 4.21
C GLU A 31 -0.14 -12.16 4.06
N LYS A 32 -0.99 -11.39 4.76
CA LYS A 32 -2.43 -11.56 4.68
C LYS A 32 -2.93 -11.19 3.28
N PRO A 33 -3.77 -12.00 2.64
CA PRO A 33 -4.42 -11.57 1.41
C PRO A 33 -5.35 -10.39 1.74
N TYR A 34 -5.18 -9.28 1.03
CA TYR A 34 -6.05 -8.11 1.16
C TYR A 34 -7.09 -8.10 0.05
N THR A 35 -8.35 -7.93 0.46
CA THR A 35 -9.47 -7.59 -0.42
C THR A 35 -9.36 -6.15 -0.93
N THR A 36 -10.23 -5.77 -1.86
CA THR A 36 -10.28 -4.38 -2.33
C THR A 36 -10.66 -3.44 -1.19
N GLU A 37 -11.62 -3.86 -0.36
CA GLU A 37 -12.09 -3.15 0.82
C GLU A 37 -10.99 -2.98 1.87
N ASP A 38 -10.19 -4.03 2.09
CA ASP A 38 -9.01 -3.94 2.98
C ASP A 38 -8.02 -2.90 2.48
N ILE A 39 -7.71 -2.90 1.18
CA ILE A 39 -6.76 -1.93 0.60
C ILE A 39 -7.29 -0.50 0.75
N VAL A 40 -8.58 -0.26 0.46
CA VAL A 40 -9.22 1.04 0.62
C VAL A 40 -9.14 1.50 2.07
N GLU A 41 -9.50 0.65 3.03
CA GLU A 41 -9.47 0.98 4.46
C GLU A 41 -8.04 1.24 4.95
N LEU A 42 -7.12 0.33 4.63
CA LEU A 42 -5.75 0.37 5.11
C LEU A 42 -4.94 1.52 4.52
N SER A 43 -5.34 2.05 3.36
CA SER A 43 -4.67 3.15 2.66
C SER A 43 -5.29 4.53 2.92
N LYS A 44 -6.37 4.64 3.71
CA LYS A 44 -7.07 5.92 3.98
C LYS A 44 -6.14 7.07 4.40
N ASP A 45 -5.13 6.78 5.21
CA ASP A 45 -4.16 7.77 5.73
C ASP A 45 -2.82 7.77 4.98
N CYS A 46 -2.68 6.97 3.92
CA CYS A 46 -1.48 6.85 3.11
C CYS A 46 -1.45 7.85 1.95
N ASP A 47 -0.23 8.24 1.55
CA ASP A 47 0.02 9.06 0.36
C ASP A 47 0.20 8.20 -0.92
N GLY A 48 0.49 6.90 -0.77
CA GLY A 48 0.66 5.97 -1.89
C GLY A 48 0.44 4.51 -1.51
N ILE A 49 0.29 3.66 -2.53
CA ILE A 49 0.09 2.21 -2.39
C ILE A 49 1.13 1.50 -3.26
N LEU A 50 1.86 0.56 -2.67
CA LEU A 50 2.71 -0.41 -3.35
C LEU A 50 2.01 -1.77 -3.27
N CYS A 51 1.40 -2.20 -4.37
CA CYS A 51 0.64 -3.44 -4.46
C CYS A 51 1.34 -4.49 -5.33
N PHE A 52 0.93 -5.76 -5.22
CA PHE A 52 1.54 -6.87 -5.93
C PHE A 52 0.51 -7.93 -6.34
N GLY A 53 0.78 -8.64 -7.44
CA GLY A 53 0.06 -9.86 -7.79
C GLY A 53 -1.43 -9.64 -8.08
N THR A 54 -2.30 -10.29 -7.32
CA THR A 54 -3.76 -10.32 -7.54
C THR A 54 -4.54 -9.20 -6.86
N ASN A 55 -3.87 -8.19 -6.29
CA ASN A 55 -4.56 -7.04 -5.70
C ASN A 55 -5.38 -6.32 -6.78
N LYS A 56 -6.70 -6.44 -6.71
CA LYS A 56 -7.61 -5.82 -7.67
C LYS A 56 -7.80 -4.35 -7.33
N ILE A 57 -7.06 -3.48 -8.01
CA ILE A 57 -7.20 -2.01 -7.92
C ILE A 57 -7.73 -1.50 -9.27
N ASP A 58 -9.03 -1.71 -9.51
CA ASP A 58 -9.73 -1.25 -10.71
C ASP A 58 -10.37 0.14 -10.51
N GLY A 59 -11.10 0.63 -11.51
CA GLY A 59 -11.73 1.96 -11.43
C GLY A 59 -12.69 2.11 -10.26
N ALA A 60 -13.40 1.04 -9.86
CA ALA A 60 -14.31 1.07 -8.72
C ALA A 60 -13.54 1.13 -7.38
N ALA A 61 -12.39 0.46 -7.29
CA ALA A 61 -11.48 0.57 -6.15
C ALA A 61 -10.90 1.99 -6.05
N ILE A 62 -10.38 2.52 -7.16
CA ILE A 62 -9.75 3.85 -7.21
C ILE A 62 -10.74 4.95 -6.81
N ALA A 63 -11.99 4.86 -7.26
CA ALA A 63 -13.04 5.81 -6.91
C ALA A 63 -13.39 5.82 -5.40
N LYS A 64 -13.01 4.77 -4.65
CA LYS A 64 -13.22 4.68 -3.20
C LYS A 64 -11.98 5.10 -2.38
N LEU A 65 -10.82 5.30 -3.02
CA LEU A 65 -9.60 5.70 -2.32
C LEU A 65 -9.74 7.11 -1.77
N SER A 66 -9.01 7.36 -0.68
CA SER A 66 -8.85 8.71 -0.14
C SER A 66 -8.13 9.61 -1.14
N ASP A 67 -8.53 10.88 -1.24
CA ASP A 67 -7.86 11.91 -2.06
C ASP A 67 -6.37 12.07 -1.72
N LYS A 68 -5.93 11.57 -0.57
CA LYS A 68 -4.54 11.58 -0.15
C LYS A 68 -3.66 10.62 -0.96
N VAL A 69 -4.22 9.52 -1.46
CA VAL A 69 -3.48 8.56 -2.29
C VAL A 69 -3.21 9.20 -3.66
N LYS A 70 -1.94 9.48 -3.96
CA LYS A 70 -1.52 10.13 -5.21
C LYS A 70 -0.81 9.20 -6.19
N ILE A 71 -0.47 8.00 -5.75
CA ILE A 71 0.25 7.02 -6.57
C ILE A 71 -0.09 5.59 -6.17
N ILE A 72 -0.26 4.74 -7.17
CA ILE A 72 -0.34 3.28 -7.03
C ILE A 72 0.80 2.72 -7.89
N ALA A 73 1.68 1.94 -7.26
CA ALA A 73 2.74 1.19 -7.94
C ALA A 73 2.40 -0.30 -7.86
N ASN A 74 2.25 -0.94 -9.02
CA ASN A 74 1.90 -2.35 -9.19
C ASN A 74 2.93 -3.04 -10.07
#